data_AF-A0A3D0KN81-F1
#
_entry.id   AF-A0A3D0KN81-F1
#
_cell.length_a   1.000
_cell.length_b   1.000
_cell.length_c   1.000
_cell.angle_alpha   90.00
_cell.angle_beta   90.00
_cell.angle_gamma   90.00
#
_symmetry.space_group_name_H-M   'P 1'
#
loop_
_entity.id
_entity.type
_entity.pdbx_description
1 polymer ?
#
loop_
_entity_poly.entity_id
_entity_poly.type
_entity_poly.pdbx_seq_one_letter_code
_entity_poly.pdbx_strand_id
1 'polypeptide(L)'
;MEHDIYYYRLLAEKYPTVSSLSREIINLSAILNLPKGTEHFMSDLHGEYEAFYHIVNNCSGVVREKVDMLYGNSLTAAQRSELCMLIYYPNEKLTMIKKQGKNTSKWYGEVINRMIVIAASLSSKYTRSKVRKAMPADYAYIIDELLHAQKDEDNNQIRYHREILNTIIEIDADGFVSAIAGLIKRLAVDRLHIVGDIFDRGESAEKIVDLLMKMPSLDIEWGNHDILWMGAAAGSNACIANVVRNAVKYNTVRTLENGYGISLRNLALYAEKTYGGSPMEAALKAIEVIQFKLEGHVILRHPEYEMSDRLLLDKINLEKGTVVSDGVEYKLNDTDFP
;
A
#
# COMPACT_ATOMS: atom_id res chain seq x y z
N MET A 1 20.70 9.73 -40.09
CA MET A 1 21.06 8.54 -40.91
C MET A 1 21.63 7.40 -40.07
N GLU A 2 22.81 7.50 -39.44
CA GLU A 2 23.33 6.39 -38.59
C GLU A 2 22.43 6.09 -37.37
N HIS A 3 21.91 7.13 -36.72
CA HIS A 3 20.99 7.00 -35.59
C HIS A 3 19.67 6.31 -35.98
N ASP A 4 19.18 6.56 -37.20
CA ASP A 4 17.96 5.95 -37.73
C ASP A 4 18.18 4.47 -38.06
N ILE A 5 19.35 4.11 -38.60
CA ILE A 5 19.71 2.71 -38.87
C ILE A 5 19.80 1.92 -37.56
N TYR A 6 20.41 2.48 -36.52
CA TYR A 6 20.46 1.84 -35.20
C TYR A 6 19.05 1.64 -34.62
N TYR A 7 18.20 2.67 -34.70
CA TYR A 7 16.81 2.60 -34.26
C TYR A 7 16.00 1.55 -35.04
N TYR A 8 16.14 1.47 -36.37
CA TYR A 8 15.46 0.47 -37.19
C TYR A 8 15.96 -0.95 -36.94
N ARG A 9 17.25 -1.13 -36.63
CA ARG A 9 17.79 -2.44 -36.20
C ARG A 9 17.14 -2.90 -34.89
N LEU A 10 17.09 -2.03 -33.88
CA LEU A 10 16.41 -2.32 -32.61
C LEU A 10 14.91 -2.61 -32.79
N LEU A 11 14.24 -1.89 -33.69
CA LEU A 11 12.84 -2.17 -34.04
C LEU A 11 12.70 -3.54 -34.70
N ALA A 12 13.57 -3.88 -35.65
CA ALA A 12 13.53 -5.17 -36.35
C ALA A 12 13.81 -6.36 -35.42
N GLU A 13 14.60 -6.18 -34.35
CA GLU A 13 14.80 -7.21 -33.32
C GLU A 13 13.48 -7.58 -32.59
N LYS A 14 12.64 -6.58 -32.28
CA LYS A 14 11.34 -6.82 -31.61
C LYS A 14 10.20 -7.10 -32.59
N TYR A 15 10.25 -6.54 -33.80
CA TYR A 15 9.20 -6.63 -34.82
C TYR A 15 9.82 -7.01 -36.18
N PRO A 16 10.10 -8.30 -36.41
CA PRO A 16 10.87 -8.76 -37.58
C PRO A 16 10.17 -8.54 -38.92
N THR A 17 8.85 -8.28 -38.91
CA THR A 17 8.05 -8.08 -40.11
C THR A 17 7.26 -6.78 -40.04
N VAL A 18 7.00 -6.18 -41.21
CA VAL A 18 6.09 -5.02 -41.33
C VAL A 18 4.74 -5.35 -40.69
N SER A 19 4.20 -6.56 -40.91
CA SER A 19 2.94 -6.97 -40.29
C SER A 19 2.98 -6.99 -38.76
N SER A 20 4.07 -7.46 -38.15
CA SER A 20 4.22 -7.46 -36.69
C SER A 20 4.30 -6.05 -36.11
N LEU A 21 5.01 -5.15 -36.79
CA LEU A 21 5.11 -3.75 -36.42
C LEU A 21 3.77 -3.03 -36.58
N SER A 22 3.09 -3.21 -37.72
CA SER A 22 1.77 -2.62 -37.98
C SER A 22 0.74 -3.10 -36.96
N ARG A 23 0.74 -4.39 -36.61
CA ARG A 23 -0.15 -4.93 -35.57
C ARG A 23 0.08 -4.24 -34.22
N GLU A 24 1.33 -4.05 -33.84
CA GLU A 24 1.66 -3.39 -32.56
C GLU A 24 1.30 -1.90 -32.59
N ILE A 25 1.56 -1.20 -33.68
CA ILE A 25 1.15 0.19 -33.86
C ILE A 25 -0.38 0.32 -33.72
N ILE A 26 -1.15 -0.56 -34.38
CA ILE A 26 -2.62 -0.57 -34.26
C ILE A 26 -3.05 -0.79 -32.81
N ASN A 27 -2.44 -1.76 -32.13
CA ASN A 27 -2.76 -2.09 -30.74
C ASN A 27 -2.44 -0.92 -29.78
N LEU A 28 -1.22 -0.37 -29.83
CA LEU A 28 -0.81 0.74 -28.99
C LEU A 28 -1.61 2.01 -29.29
N SER A 29 -1.88 2.30 -30.57
CA SER A 29 -2.71 3.44 -30.96
C SER A 29 -4.14 3.30 -30.44
N ALA A 30 -4.72 2.10 -30.45
CA ALA A 30 -6.03 1.84 -29.88
C ALA A 30 -6.03 2.04 -28.34
N ILE A 31 -4.97 1.58 -27.65
CA ILE A 31 -4.81 1.75 -26.20
C ILE A 31 -4.67 3.23 -25.82
N LEU A 32 -3.90 4.02 -26.58
CA LEU A 32 -3.71 5.46 -26.33
C LEU A 32 -5.01 6.27 -26.46
N ASN A 33 -6.00 5.74 -27.17
CA ASN A 33 -7.32 6.36 -27.28
C ASN A 33 -8.29 5.99 -26.15
N LEU A 34 -7.90 5.12 -25.22
CA LEU A 34 -8.68 4.84 -24.02
C LEU A 34 -8.54 5.99 -23.00
N PRO A 35 -9.58 6.24 -22.18
CA PRO A 35 -9.46 7.17 -21.06
C PRO A 35 -8.30 6.79 -20.14
N LYS A 36 -7.59 7.78 -19.62
CA LYS A 36 -6.53 7.54 -18.61
C LYS A 36 -7.14 6.84 -17.39
N GLY A 37 -6.45 5.79 -16.92
CA GLY A 37 -6.78 5.11 -15.67
C GLY A 37 -6.62 6.05 -14.47
N THR A 38 -7.28 5.72 -13.36
CA THR A 38 -7.12 6.52 -12.14
C THR A 38 -5.75 6.26 -11.52
N GLU A 39 -4.97 7.31 -11.35
CA GLU A 39 -3.72 7.26 -10.57
C GLU A 39 -3.99 7.75 -9.16
N HIS A 40 -3.47 7.04 -8.18
CA HIS A 40 -3.67 7.38 -6.78
C HIS A 40 -2.33 7.61 -6.10
N PHE A 41 -2.11 8.83 -5.62
CA PHE A 41 -0.92 9.23 -4.88
C PHE A 41 -1.22 9.21 -3.38
N MET A 42 -0.34 8.58 -2.60
CA MET A 42 -0.37 8.58 -1.15
C MET A 42 1.00 8.96 -0.60
N SER A 43 1.04 9.94 0.29
CA SER A 43 2.21 10.27 1.12
C SER A 43 1.88 9.98 2.58
N ASP A 44 2.90 10.07 3.44
CA ASP A 44 2.73 10.13 4.89
C ASP A 44 2.02 8.90 5.49
N LEU A 45 2.45 7.71 5.08
CA LEU A 45 1.87 6.46 5.59
C LEU A 45 2.26 6.24 7.05
N HIS A 46 3.50 6.57 7.41
CA HIS A 46 4.02 6.59 8.78
C HIS A 46 3.71 5.32 9.57
N GLY A 47 3.67 4.14 8.96
CA GLY A 47 3.33 2.89 9.65
C GLY A 47 1.86 2.72 10.09
N GLU A 48 0.97 3.64 9.69
CA GLU A 48 -0.47 3.66 10.05
C GLU A 48 -1.29 2.72 9.14
N TYR A 49 -1.15 1.42 9.36
CA TYR A 49 -1.76 0.38 8.51
C TYR A 49 -3.29 0.51 8.36
N GLU A 50 -4.03 0.76 9.43
CA GLU A 50 -5.51 0.79 9.37
C GLU A 50 -6.02 1.96 8.52
N ALA A 51 -5.38 3.13 8.64
CA ALA A 51 -5.69 4.29 7.82
C ALA A 51 -5.36 4.00 6.34
N PHE A 52 -4.16 3.48 6.07
CA PHE A 52 -3.74 3.09 4.73
C PHE A 52 -4.69 2.06 4.11
N TYR A 53 -5.02 0.99 4.84
CA TYR A 53 -5.93 -0.07 4.42
C TYR A 53 -7.33 0.50 4.11
N HIS A 54 -7.82 1.47 4.88
CA HIS A 54 -9.09 2.13 4.60
C HIS A 54 -9.07 2.92 3.29
N ILE A 55 -8.01 3.71 3.04
CA ILE A 55 -7.89 4.52 1.83
C ILE A 55 -7.76 3.63 0.58
N VAL A 56 -6.95 2.57 0.65
CA VAL A 56 -6.85 1.59 -0.44
C VAL A 56 -8.22 0.97 -0.73
N ASN A 57 -8.96 0.55 0.30
CA ASN A 57 -10.26 -0.10 0.11
C ASN A 57 -11.36 0.83 -0.40
N ASN A 58 -11.34 2.11 0.00
CA ASN A 58 -12.30 3.09 -0.49
C ASN A 58 -11.94 3.63 -1.89
N CYS A 59 -10.78 3.24 -2.43
CA CYS A 59 -10.27 3.64 -3.74
C CYS A 59 -10.24 5.16 -3.92
N SER A 60 -9.90 5.89 -2.85
CA SER A 60 -9.97 7.35 -2.75
C SER A 60 -11.29 7.96 -3.22
N GLY A 61 -12.39 7.29 -2.88
CA GLY A 61 -13.74 7.76 -3.17
C GLY A 61 -14.24 7.46 -4.58
N VAL A 62 -13.41 6.92 -5.48
CA VAL A 62 -13.80 6.61 -6.88
C VAL A 62 -15.00 5.66 -6.93
N VAL A 63 -15.00 4.65 -6.06
CA VAL A 63 -16.12 3.69 -5.97
C VAL A 63 -17.39 4.41 -5.53
N ARG A 64 -17.32 5.31 -4.54
CA ARG A 64 -18.47 6.11 -4.09
C ARG A 64 -18.99 7.01 -5.19
N GLU A 65 -18.12 7.71 -5.89
CA GLU A 65 -18.48 8.55 -7.04
C GLU A 65 -19.24 7.73 -8.11
N LYS A 66 -18.76 6.52 -8.42
CA LYS A 66 -19.42 5.62 -9.38
C LYS A 66 -20.76 5.10 -8.89
N VAL A 67 -20.86 4.72 -7.61
CA VAL A 67 -22.14 4.33 -7.00
C VAL A 67 -23.13 5.48 -7.06
N ASP A 68 -22.69 6.70 -6.77
CA ASP A 68 -23.55 7.88 -6.77
C ASP A 68 -24.01 8.25 -8.18
N MET A 69 -23.10 8.17 -9.17
CA MET A 69 -23.41 8.39 -10.59
C MET A 69 -24.43 7.39 -11.12
N LEU A 70 -24.30 6.10 -10.79
CA LEU A 70 -25.14 5.03 -11.33
C LEU A 70 -26.48 4.92 -10.60
N TYR A 71 -26.51 5.20 -9.30
CA TYR A 71 -27.65 4.88 -8.44
C TYR A 71 -28.23 6.06 -7.65
N GLY A 72 -27.75 7.29 -7.86
CA GLY A 72 -28.23 8.47 -7.12
C GLY A 72 -29.73 8.74 -7.26
N ASN A 73 -30.35 8.32 -8.37
CA ASN A 73 -31.78 8.47 -8.61
C ASN A 73 -32.62 7.26 -8.18
N SER A 74 -31.99 6.12 -7.88
CA SER A 74 -32.68 4.85 -7.60
C SER A 74 -32.49 4.34 -6.18
N LEU A 75 -31.43 4.75 -5.49
CA LEU A 75 -31.09 4.32 -4.13
C LEU A 75 -30.99 5.53 -3.20
N THR A 76 -31.37 5.33 -1.94
CA THR A 76 -31.17 6.34 -0.89
C THR A 76 -29.69 6.48 -0.54
N ALA A 77 -29.31 7.58 0.11
CA ALA A 77 -27.94 7.79 0.60
C ALA A 77 -27.46 6.64 1.52
N ALA A 78 -28.35 6.11 2.37
CA ALA A 78 -28.05 4.97 3.24
C ALA A 78 -27.75 3.70 2.44
N GLN A 79 -28.58 3.37 1.44
CA GLN A 79 -28.38 2.21 0.58
C GLN A 79 -27.09 2.30 -0.24
N ARG A 80 -26.76 3.49 -0.77
CA ARG A 80 -25.49 3.73 -1.47
C ARG A 80 -24.28 3.55 -0.55
N SER A 81 -24.38 4.05 0.68
CA SER A 81 -23.34 3.85 1.69
C SER A 81 -23.16 2.38 2.06
N GLU A 82 -24.24 1.62 2.21
CA GLU A 82 -24.18 0.17 2.45
C GLU A 82 -23.54 -0.59 1.29
N LEU A 83 -23.85 -0.24 0.05
CA LEU A 83 -23.23 -0.83 -1.14
C LEU A 83 -21.72 -0.50 -1.21
N CYS A 84 -21.33 0.74 -0.94
CA CYS A 84 -19.93 1.12 -0.83
C CYS A 84 -19.20 0.31 0.24
N MET A 85 -19.78 0.20 1.44
CA MET A 85 -19.18 -0.53 2.55
C MET A 85 -19.00 -2.02 2.24
N LEU A 86 -19.95 -2.61 1.50
CA LEU A 86 -19.85 -3.99 1.02
C LEU A 86 -18.71 -4.16 0.01
N ILE A 87 -18.47 -3.18 -0.87
CA ILE A 87 -17.34 -3.22 -1.81
C ILE A 87 -16.00 -3.05 -1.06
N TYR A 88 -15.96 -2.16 -0.07
CA TYR A 88 -14.75 -1.85 0.69
C TYR A 88 -14.33 -3.05 1.53
N TYR A 89 -15.29 -3.62 2.28
CA TYR A 89 -15.08 -4.66 3.30
C TYR A 89 -16.10 -5.79 3.12
N PRO A 90 -15.98 -6.60 2.05
CA PRO A 90 -17.00 -7.58 1.69
C PRO A 90 -17.20 -8.63 2.78
N ASN A 91 -16.12 -9.19 3.32
CA ASN A 91 -16.17 -10.26 4.31
C ASN A 91 -16.81 -9.81 5.63
N GLU A 92 -16.40 -8.65 6.14
CA GLU A 92 -16.88 -8.05 7.38
C GLU A 92 -18.35 -7.65 7.23
N LYS A 93 -18.71 -7.01 6.11
CA LYS A 93 -20.09 -6.57 5.85
C LYS A 93 -21.03 -7.75 5.63
N LEU A 94 -20.62 -8.80 4.89
CA LEU A 94 -21.40 -10.03 4.72
C LEU A 94 -21.65 -10.72 6.07
N THR A 95 -20.62 -10.81 6.91
CA THR A 95 -20.75 -11.36 8.27
C THR A 95 -21.79 -10.61 9.09
N MET A 96 -21.79 -9.27 9.04
CA MET A 96 -22.82 -8.44 9.71
C MET A 96 -24.22 -8.68 9.14
N ILE A 97 -24.38 -8.74 7.82
CA ILE A 97 -25.68 -8.93 7.15
C ILE A 97 -26.27 -10.31 7.49
N LYS A 98 -25.44 -11.34 7.52
CA LYS A 98 -25.81 -12.70 7.93
C LYS A 98 -26.29 -12.75 9.37
N LYS A 99 -25.58 -12.08 10.30
CA LYS A 99 -26.02 -11.96 11.70
C LYS A 99 -27.38 -11.26 11.85
N GLN A 100 -27.74 -10.39 10.91
CA GLN A 100 -29.04 -9.71 10.87
C GLN A 100 -30.13 -10.51 10.14
N GLY A 101 -29.81 -11.67 9.53
CA GLY A 101 -30.76 -12.48 8.76
C GLY A 101 -31.27 -11.80 7.48
N LYS A 102 -30.54 -10.82 6.94
CA LYS A 102 -30.95 -10.04 5.75
C LYS A 102 -30.46 -10.63 4.42
N ASN A 103 -29.62 -11.66 4.47
CA ASN A 103 -28.93 -12.30 3.34
C ASN A 103 -29.84 -13.25 2.54
N THR A 104 -30.98 -12.76 2.06
CA THR A 104 -31.89 -13.55 1.22
C THR A 104 -31.35 -13.73 -0.20
N SER A 105 -31.77 -14.77 -0.92
CA SER A 105 -31.39 -14.96 -2.34
C SER A 105 -31.74 -13.75 -3.22
N LYS A 106 -32.88 -13.11 -2.94
CA LYS A 106 -33.28 -11.85 -3.59
C LYS A 106 -32.28 -10.72 -3.32
N TRP A 107 -31.83 -10.58 -2.08
CA TRP A 107 -30.84 -9.56 -1.71
C TRP A 107 -29.51 -9.79 -2.44
N TYR A 108 -29.00 -11.03 -2.49
CA TYR A 108 -27.79 -11.34 -3.25
C TYR A 108 -27.97 -11.02 -4.73
N GLY A 109 -29.09 -11.41 -5.35
CA GLY A 109 -29.38 -11.10 -6.75
C GLY A 109 -29.39 -9.60 -7.03
N GLU A 110 -30.00 -8.78 -6.17
CA GLU A 110 -29.97 -7.32 -6.32
C GLU A 110 -28.55 -6.73 -6.18
N VAL A 111 -27.81 -7.18 -5.17
CA VAL A 111 -26.46 -6.67 -4.89
C VAL A 111 -25.46 -7.07 -5.97
N ILE A 112 -25.46 -8.33 -6.39
CA ILE A 112 -24.57 -8.83 -7.45
C ILE A 112 -24.84 -8.07 -8.75
N ASN A 113 -26.10 -7.90 -9.15
CA ASN A 113 -26.44 -7.12 -10.33
C ASN A 113 -25.93 -5.67 -10.24
N ARG A 114 -26.07 -5.02 -9.07
CA ARG A 114 -25.54 -3.67 -8.88
C ARG A 114 -24.02 -3.62 -9.01
N MET A 115 -23.32 -4.60 -8.43
CA MET A 115 -21.87 -4.70 -8.50
C MET A 115 -21.36 -4.98 -9.92
N ILE A 116 -22.06 -5.81 -10.71
CA ILE A 116 -21.74 -6.07 -12.12
C ILE A 116 -21.82 -4.77 -12.94
N VAL A 117 -22.87 -3.98 -12.75
CA VAL A 117 -23.03 -2.69 -13.46
C VAL A 117 -21.92 -1.70 -13.07
N ILE A 118 -21.52 -1.66 -11.80
CA ILE A 118 -20.38 -0.83 -11.35
C ILE A 118 -19.07 -1.32 -12.01
N ALA A 119 -18.83 -2.63 -11.99
CA ALA A 119 -17.65 -3.22 -12.60
C ALA A 119 -17.59 -2.97 -14.11
N ALA A 120 -18.72 -3.07 -14.82
CA ALA A 120 -18.83 -2.76 -16.25
C ALA A 120 -18.58 -1.28 -16.55
N SER A 121 -19.08 -0.38 -15.70
CA SER A 121 -18.81 1.06 -15.82
C SER A 121 -17.32 1.37 -15.67
N LEU A 122 -16.65 0.76 -14.68
CA LEU A 122 -15.22 0.92 -14.44
C LEU A 122 -14.36 0.25 -15.53
N SER A 123 -14.78 -0.91 -16.03
CA SER A 123 -14.05 -1.69 -17.03
C SER A 123 -13.96 -0.99 -18.38
N SER A 124 -14.93 -0.11 -18.70
CA SER A 124 -15.01 0.63 -19.97
C SER A 124 -13.77 1.46 -20.32
N LYS A 125 -12.94 1.81 -19.33
CA LYS A 125 -11.69 2.57 -19.52
C LYS A 125 -10.50 1.69 -19.92
N TYR A 126 -10.67 0.38 -19.94
CA TYR A 126 -9.58 -0.58 -20.10
C TYR A 126 -9.83 -1.54 -21.25
N THR A 127 -8.75 -2.13 -21.78
CA THR A 127 -8.87 -3.20 -22.77
C THR A 127 -9.45 -4.46 -22.14
N ARG A 128 -10.16 -5.28 -22.93
CA ARG A 128 -10.67 -6.58 -22.47
C ARG A 128 -9.58 -7.47 -21.86
N SER A 129 -8.37 -7.45 -22.44
CA SER A 129 -7.23 -8.20 -21.91
C SER A 129 -6.85 -7.74 -20.50
N LYS A 130 -6.80 -6.43 -20.25
CA LYS A 130 -6.49 -5.88 -18.93
C LYS A 130 -7.57 -6.25 -17.92
N VAL A 131 -8.85 -6.13 -18.29
CA VAL A 131 -9.97 -6.50 -17.41
C VAL A 131 -9.92 -8.00 -17.08
N ARG A 132 -9.73 -8.88 -18.05
CA ARG A 132 -9.59 -10.33 -17.81
C ARG A 132 -8.43 -10.68 -16.89
N LYS A 133 -7.27 -10.04 -17.05
CA LYS A 133 -6.12 -10.20 -16.12
C LYS A 133 -6.40 -9.64 -14.72
N ALA A 134 -7.39 -8.76 -14.59
CA ALA A 134 -7.82 -8.21 -13.32
C ALA A 134 -8.76 -9.14 -12.53
N MET A 135 -9.48 -10.02 -13.24
CA MET A 135 -10.48 -10.90 -12.65
C MET A 135 -9.87 -11.98 -11.75
N PRO A 136 -10.54 -12.35 -10.64
CA PRO A 136 -10.19 -13.53 -9.85
C PRO A 136 -10.29 -14.81 -10.69
N ALA A 137 -9.29 -15.69 -10.59
CA ALA A 137 -9.20 -16.89 -11.45
C ALA A 137 -10.45 -17.78 -11.36
N ASP A 138 -10.97 -17.99 -10.16
CA ASP A 138 -12.08 -18.91 -9.90
C ASP A 138 -13.40 -18.46 -10.55
N TYR A 139 -13.58 -17.15 -10.78
CA TYR A 139 -14.80 -16.59 -11.38
C TYR A 139 -14.55 -15.84 -12.68
N ALA A 140 -13.34 -15.88 -13.24
CA ALA A 140 -12.96 -15.04 -14.37
C ALA A 140 -13.89 -15.22 -15.57
N TYR A 141 -14.20 -16.46 -15.95
CA TYR A 141 -15.12 -16.76 -17.03
C TYR A 141 -16.52 -16.19 -16.77
N ILE A 142 -17.04 -16.42 -15.56
CA ILE A 142 -18.41 -16.03 -15.19
C ILE A 142 -18.56 -14.51 -15.14
N ILE A 143 -17.57 -13.82 -14.57
CA ILE A 143 -17.56 -12.36 -14.54
C ILE A 143 -17.45 -11.80 -15.95
N ASP A 144 -16.63 -12.39 -16.83
CA ASP A 144 -16.50 -11.94 -18.22
C ASP A 144 -17.82 -12.07 -18.99
N GLU A 145 -18.54 -13.19 -18.82
CA GLU A 145 -19.88 -13.39 -19.39
C GLU A 145 -20.86 -12.31 -18.90
N LEU A 146 -20.95 -12.12 -17.58
CA LEU A 146 -21.91 -11.19 -16.97
C LEU A 146 -21.61 -9.72 -17.28
N LEU A 147 -20.33 -9.34 -17.45
CA LEU A 147 -19.94 -7.98 -17.82
C LEU A 147 -20.31 -7.61 -19.26
N HIS A 148 -20.35 -8.59 -20.16
CA HIS A 148 -20.62 -8.38 -21.58
C HIS A 148 -22.06 -8.70 -21.98
N ALA A 149 -22.91 -9.06 -21.01
CA ALA A 149 -24.33 -9.27 -21.23
C ALA A 149 -24.97 -8.00 -21.84
N GLN A 150 -25.50 -8.10 -23.05
CA GLN A 150 -26.09 -6.94 -23.74
C GLN A 150 -27.55 -6.72 -23.32
N LYS A 151 -27.98 -5.46 -23.29
CA LYS A 151 -29.37 -5.10 -22.96
C LYS A 151 -30.40 -5.62 -23.99
N ASP A 152 -29.95 -5.88 -25.21
CA ASP A 152 -30.79 -6.29 -26.35
C ASP A 152 -30.59 -7.78 -26.69
N GLU A 153 -30.18 -8.58 -25.71
CA GLU A 153 -29.99 -10.02 -25.86
C GLU A 153 -31.29 -10.77 -26.20
N ASP A 154 -31.16 -11.83 -27.00
CA ASP A 154 -32.26 -12.78 -27.22
C ASP A 154 -32.68 -13.44 -25.90
N ASN A 155 -33.94 -13.87 -25.81
CA ASN A 155 -34.55 -14.48 -24.62
C ASN A 155 -33.73 -15.65 -24.07
N ASN A 156 -33.01 -16.37 -24.93
CA ASN A 156 -32.15 -17.48 -24.53
C ASN A 156 -30.94 -17.03 -23.71
N GLN A 157 -30.30 -15.91 -24.08
CA GLN A 157 -29.13 -15.37 -23.39
C GLN A 157 -29.52 -14.74 -22.05
N ILE A 158 -30.65 -14.02 -22.00
CA ILE A 158 -31.22 -13.51 -20.74
C ILE A 158 -31.49 -14.65 -19.76
N ARG A 159 -32.05 -15.78 -20.25
CA ARG A 159 -32.27 -16.96 -19.41
C ARG A 159 -30.96 -17.58 -18.95
N TYR A 160 -29.97 -17.69 -19.84
CA TYR A 160 -28.64 -18.22 -19.50
C TYR A 160 -27.96 -17.43 -18.38
N HIS A 161 -27.88 -16.09 -18.49
CA HIS A 161 -27.28 -15.26 -17.45
C HIS A 161 -28.05 -15.31 -16.13
N ARG A 162 -29.38 -15.41 -16.19
CA ARG A 162 -30.21 -15.60 -14.99
C ARG A 162 -29.88 -16.90 -14.28
N GLU A 163 -29.73 -18.01 -15.02
CA GLU A 163 -29.37 -19.30 -14.43
C GLU A 163 -27.94 -19.30 -13.84
N ILE A 164 -26.99 -18.59 -14.47
CA ILE A 164 -25.67 -18.36 -13.88
C ILE A 164 -25.83 -17.67 -12.51
N LEU A 165 -26.58 -16.58 -12.44
CA LEU A 165 -26.78 -15.84 -11.19
C LEU A 165 -27.47 -16.69 -10.12
N ASN A 166 -28.51 -17.44 -10.48
CA ASN A 166 -29.19 -18.35 -9.55
C ASN A 166 -28.21 -19.39 -9.00
N THR A 167 -27.42 -20.01 -9.88
CA THR A 167 -26.44 -21.03 -9.52
C THR A 167 -25.36 -20.47 -8.59
N ILE A 168 -24.86 -19.25 -8.86
CA ILE A 168 -23.93 -18.56 -7.94
C ILE A 168 -24.57 -18.37 -6.56
N ILE A 169 -25.81 -17.89 -6.52
CA ILE A 169 -26.50 -17.60 -5.26
C ILE A 169 -26.73 -18.87 -4.42
N GLU A 170 -26.98 -20.00 -5.09
CA GLU A 170 -27.16 -21.31 -4.45
C GLU A 170 -25.85 -21.92 -3.96
N ILE A 171 -24.76 -21.79 -4.73
CA ILE A 171 -23.50 -22.48 -4.45
C ILE A 171 -22.57 -21.62 -3.58
N ASP A 172 -22.29 -20.38 -3.97
CA ASP A 172 -21.27 -19.54 -3.34
C ASP A 172 -21.47 -18.03 -3.57
N ALA A 173 -22.55 -17.50 -2.99
CA ALA A 173 -22.89 -16.09 -3.12
C ALA A 173 -21.86 -15.15 -2.46
N ASP A 174 -21.32 -15.55 -1.31
CA ASP A 174 -20.35 -14.75 -0.54
C ASP A 174 -18.99 -14.67 -1.24
N GLY A 175 -18.50 -15.81 -1.75
CA GLY A 175 -17.27 -15.87 -2.52
C GLY A 175 -17.36 -15.00 -3.77
N PHE A 176 -18.48 -15.07 -4.49
CA PHE A 176 -18.70 -14.24 -5.68
C PHE A 176 -18.79 -12.74 -5.35
N VAL A 177 -19.52 -12.35 -4.29
CA VAL A 177 -19.58 -10.94 -3.85
C VAL A 177 -18.19 -10.43 -3.47
N SER A 178 -17.39 -11.23 -2.79
CA SER A 178 -16.02 -10.85 -2.42
C SER A 178 -15.10 -10.73 -3.64
N ALA A 179 -15.25 -11.65 -4.60
CA ALA A 179 -14.51 -11.64 -5.85
C ALA A 179 -14.82 -10.40 -6.70
N ILE A 180 -16.10 -10.06 -6.88
CA ILE A 180 -16.49 -8.89 -7.68
C ILE A 180 -16.17 -7.58 -6.96
N ALA A 181 -16.25 -7.53 -5.61
CA ALA A 181 -15.75 -6.40 -4.83
C ALA A 181 -14.25 -6.17 -5.07
N GLY A 182 -13.45 -7.23 -5.05
CA GLY A 182 -12.03 -7.19 -5.38
C GLY A 182 -11.76 -6.67 -6.79
N LEU A 183 -12.53 -7.13 -7.79
CA LEU A 183 -12.43 -6.63 -9.16
C LEU A 183 -12.79 -5.15 -9.26
N ILE A 184 -13.88 -4.71 -8.63
CA ILE A 184 -14.28 -3.28 -8.61
C ILE A 184 -13.14 -2.43 -8.05
N LYS A 185 -12.57 -2.81 -6.90
CA LYS A 185 -11.46 -2.08 -6.28
C LYS A 185 -10.24 -2.03 -7.21
N ARG A 186 -9.91 -3.15 -7.87
CA ARG A 186 -8.80 -3.24 -8.83
C ARG A 186 -9.00 -2.43 -10.11
N LEU A 187 -10.24 -2.23 -10.56
CA LEU A 187 -10.55 -1.40 -11.72
C LEU A 187 -10.70 0.09 -11.36
N ALA A 188 -11.03 0.40 -10.11
CA ALA A 188 -11.21 1.76 -9.63
C ALA A 188 -9.90 2.55 -9.56
N VAL A 189 -8.81 1.90 -9.12
CA VAL A 189 -7.45 2.47 -9.06
C VAL A 189 -6.55 1.69 -10.01
N ASP A 190 -6.01 2.37 -11.02
CA ASP A 190 -5.16 1.75 -12.04
C ASP A 190 -3.71 1.60 -11.61
N ARG A 191 -3.20 2.60 -10.88
CA ARG A 191 -1.83 2.65 -10.39
C ARG A 191 -1.80 3.37 -9.05
N LEU A 192 -1.11 2.76 -8.11
CA LEU A 192 -0.81 3.33 -6.80
C LEU A 192 0.61 3.90 -6.82
N HIS A 193 0.75 5.15 -6.38
CA HIS A 193 2.02 5.85 -6.22
C HIS A 193 2.20 6.13 -4.74
N ILE A 194 3.22 5.51 -4.13
CA ILE A 194 3.60 5.80 -2.75
C ILE A 194 4.74 6.81 -2.75
N VAL A 195 4.54 7.91 -2.04
CA VAL A 195 5.48 9.02 -1.95
C VAL A 195 6.09 9.01 -0.55
N GLY A 196 6.95 8.03 -0.31
CA GLY A 196 7.80 7.90 0.86
C GLY A 196 7.10 7.60 2.18
N ASP A 197 7.96 7.47 3.19
CA ASP A 197 7.65 7.33 4.62
C ASP A 197 6.61 6.23 4.91
N ILE A 198 6.87 5.04 4.35
CA ILE A 198 6.13 3.83 4.70
C ILE A 198 6.39 3.48 6.17
N PHE A 199 7.65 3.62 6.57
CA PHE A 199 8.09 3.45 7.95
C PHE A 199 8.25 4.82 8.61
N ASP A 200 7.65 5.03 9.79
CA ASP A 200 8.05 6.12 10.71
C ASP A 200 7.51 5.85 12.13
N ARG A 201 6.36 6.44 12.48
CA ARG A 201 5.83 6.53 13.86
C ARG A 201 4.66 5.61 14.19
N GLY A 202 4.22 4.80 13.24
CA GLY A 202 3.15 3.83 13.39
C GLY A 202 3.66 2.43 13.67
N GLU A 203 2.81 1.59 14.25
CA GLU A 203 3.17 0.28 14.80
C GLU A 203 3.02 -0.89 13.81
N SER A 204 2.73 -0.64 12.53
CA SER A 204 2.38 -1.72 11.58
C SER A 204 2.86 -1.47 10.14
N ALA A 205 4.03 -0.84 9.99
CA ALA A 205 4.63 -0.61 8.67
C ALA A 205 4.89 -1.91 7.88
N GLU A 206 5.19 -3.02 8.56
CA GLU A 206 5.35 -4.34 7.93
C GLU A 206 4.09 -4.81 7.21
N LYS A 207 2.91 -4.52 7.76
CA LYS A 207 1.62 -4.89 7.13
C LYS A 207 1.33 -4.03 5.91
N ILE A 208 1.79 -2.78 5.91
CA ILE A 208 1.70 -1.90 4.74
C ILE A 208 2.52 -2.51 3.61
N VAL A 209 3.77 -2.91 3.88
CA VAL A 209 4.63 -3.57 2.90
C VAL A 209 4.00 -4.87 2.38
N ASP A 210 3.46 -5.72 3.26
CA ASP A 210 2.76 -6.96 2.86
C ASP A 210 1.56 -6.71 1.94
N LEU A 211 0.82 -5.62 2.17
CA LEU A 211 -0.29 -5.23 1.31
C LEU A 211 0.22 -4.70 -0.03
N LEU A 212 1.24 -3.84 -0.03
CA LEU A 212 1.87 -3.28 -1.23
C LEU A 212 2.46 -4.37 -2.14
N MET A 213 3.08 -5.40 -1.58
CA MET A 213 3.64 -6.53 -2.33
C MET A 213 2.59 -7.32 -3.13
N LYS A 214 1.31 -7.22 -2.76
CA LYS A 214 0.19 -7.88 -3.46
C LYS A 214 -0.45 -6.97 -4.51
N MET A 215 -0.05 -5.70 -4.57
CA MET A 215 -0.63 -4.74 -5.52
C MET A 215 -0.08 -4.97 -6.94
N PRO A 216 -0.93 -5.01 -7.97
CA PRO A 216 -0.51 -5.36 -9.33
C PRO A 216 0.16 -4.20 -10.08
N SER A 217 -0.03 -2.95 -9.64
CA SER A 217 0.43 -1.73 -10.31
C SER A 217 0.78 -0.69 -9.25
N LEU A 218 2.06 -0.66 -8.91
CA LEU A 218 2.62 0.14 -7.83
C LEU A 218 3.96 0.71 -8.28
N ASP A 219 4.23 1.94 -7.86
CA ASP A 219 5.57 2.50 -7.78
C ASP A 219 5.74 3.27 -6.47
N ILE A 220 6.99 3.37 -6.03
CA ILE A 220 7.36 3.94 -4.74
C ILE A 220 8.51 4.92 -4.99
N GLU A 221 8.31 6.15 -4.56
CA GLU A 221 9.40 7.09 -4.28
C GLU A 221 9.81 6.89 -2.83
N TRP A 222 11.09 6.64 -2.58
CA TRP A 222 11.57 6.28 -1.24
C TRP A 222 11.83 7.52 -0.39
N GLY A 223 11.23 7.56 0.80
CA GLY A 223 11.50 8.58 1.81
C GLY A 223 12.81 8.33 2.55
N ASN A 224 13.25 9.34 3.30
CA ASN A 224 14.45 9.21 4.15
C ASN A 224 14.28 8.13 5.23
N HIS A 225 13.07 7.94 5.75
CA HIS A 225 12.80 6.88 6.72
C HIS A 225 12.84 5.49 6.06
N ASP A 226 12.36 5.35 4.83
CA ASP A 226 12.45 4.08 4.10
C ASP A 226 13.92 3.73 3.81
N ILE A 227 14.73 4.70 3.39
CA ILE A 227 16.17 4.53 3.17
C ILE A 227 16.88 4.13 4.47
N LEU A 228 16.51 4.72 5.61
CA LEU A 228 17.04 4.34 6.91
C LEU A 228 16.77 2.85 7.20
N TRP A 229 15.54 2.40 6.98
CA TRP A 229 15.16 0.99 7.17
C TRP A 229 15.87 0.06 6.17
N MET A 230 16.05 0.47 4.91
CA MET A 230 16.84 -0.29 3.94
C MET A 230 18.31 -0.41 4.36
N GLY A 231 18.91 0.68 4.85
CA GLY A 231 20.26 0.67 5.38
C GLY A 231 20.40 -0.28 6.57
N ALA A 232 19.40 -0.32 7.44
CA ALA A 232 19.36 -1.26 8.56
C ALA A 232 19.26 -2.72 8.07
N ALA A 233 18.37 -2.99 7.11
CA ALA A 233 18.22 -4.32 6.51
C ALA A 233 19.48 -4.78 5.76
N ALA A 234 20.24 -3.84 5.18
CA ALA A 234 21.52 -4.10 4.52
C ALA A 234 22.69 -4.31 5.50
N GLY A 235 22.47 -4.16 6.83
CA GLY A 235 23.47 -4.43 7.86
C GLY A 235 24.28 -3.20 8.31
N SER A 236 23.83 -1.97 8.01
CA SER A 236 24.47 -0.77 8.55
C SER A 236 24.17 -0.63 10.04
N ASN A 237 25.18 -0.80 10.89
CA ASN A 237 25.03 -0.68 12.34
C ASN A 237 24.46 0.69 12.77
N ALA A 238 24.87 1.77 12.12
CA ALA A 238 24.34 3.11 12.42
C ALA A 238 22.84 3.21 12.08
N CYS A 239 22.43 2.68 10.93
CA CYS A 239 21.01 2.63 10.55
C CYS A 239 20.21 1.72 11.48
N ILE A 240 20.74 0.54 11.84
CA ILE A 240 20.09 -0.38 12.80
C ILE A 240 19.86 0.33 14.14
N ALA A 241 20.88 0.98 14.69
CA ALA A 241 20.76 1.69 15.95
C ALA A 241 19.72 2.82 15.87
N ASN A 242 19.66 3.54 14.75
CA ASN A 242 18.71 4.63 14.55
C ASN A 242 17.26 4.11 14.35
N VAL A 243 17.07 2.99 13.64
CA VAL A 243 15.77 2.28 13.57
C VAL A 243 15.29 1.87 14.96
N VAL A 244 16.15 1.22 15.75
CA VAL A 244 15.80 0.79 17.13
C VAL A 244 15.51 2.00 18.01
N ARG A 245 16.32 3.07 17.92
CA ARG A 245 16.09 4.31 18.65
C ARG A 245 14.73 4.91 18.30
N ASN A 246 14.40 5.06 17.03
CA ASN A 246 13.12 5.63 16.61
C ASN A 246 11.96 4.77 17.11
N ALA A 247 12.09 3.44 17.06
CA ALA A 247 11.08 2.54 17.58
C ALA A 247 10.84 2.71 19.09
N VAL A 248 11.91 2.86 19.88
CA VAL A 248 11.81 3.11 21.33
C VAL A 248 11.24 4.51 21.60
N LYS A 249 11.75 5.53 20.89
CA LYS A 249 11.36 6.94 21.09
C LYS A 249 9.89 7.21 20.78
N TYR A 250 9.37 6.64 19.71
CA TYR A 250 7.98 6.83 19.29
C TYR A 250 7.05 5.73 19.78
N ASN A 251 7.56 4.81 20.64
CA ASN A 251 6.81 3.68 21.18
C ASN A 251 6.21 2.77 20.09
N THR A 252 6.95 2.53 19.00
CA THR A 252 6.59 1.65 17.88
C THR A 252 7.34 0.32 17.89
N VAL A 253 7.80 -0.11 19.07
CA VAL A 253 8.58 -1.34 19.26
C VAL A 253 7.90 -2.60 18.72
N ARG A 254 6.56 -2.60 18.60
CA ARG A 254 5.78 -3.71 18.03
C ARG A 254 6.17 -4.06 16.60
N THR A 255 6.51 -3.08 15.76
CA THR A 255 6.96 -3.37 14.39
C THR A 255 8.23 -4.24 14.42
N LEU A 256 9.15 -3.98 15.35
CA LEU A 256 10.35 -4.79 15.52
C LEU A 256 10.04 -6.15 16.17
N GLU A 257 9.36 -6.16 17.31
CA GLU A 257 9.18 -7.36 18.12
C GLU A 257 8.13 -8.32 17.55
N ASN A 258 6.96 -7.81 17.15
CA ASN A 258 5.86 -8.61 16.63
C ASN A 258 5.90 -8.75 15.10
N GLY A 259 6.25 -7.66 14.40
CA GLY A 259 6.32 -7.65 12.94
C GLY A 259 7.50 -8.46 12.41
N TYR A 260 8.71 -8.13 12.87
CA TYR A 260 9.94 -8.76 12.39
C TYR A 260 10.52 -9.83 13.33
N GLY A 261 9.99 -10.00 14.54
CA GLY A 261 10.50 -10.98 15.51
C GLY A 261 11.83 -10.60 16.17
N ILE A 262 12.20 -9.31 16.14
CA ILE A 262 13.46 -8.79 16.68
C ILE A 262 13.25 -8.41 18.15
N SER A 263 13.75 -9.22 19.07
CA SER A 263 13.60 -8.97 20.51
C SER A 263 14.51 -7.83 21.01
N LEU A 264 13.93 -6.86 21.73
CA LEU A 264 14.68 -5.77 22.37
C LEU A 264 15.13 -6.08 23.81
N ARG A 265 14.93 -7.32 24.27
CA ARG A 265 15.22 -7.74 25.65
C ARG A 265 16.68 -7.47 26.07
N ASN A 266 17.63 -7.75 25.20
CA ASN A 266 19.05 -7.54 25.52
C ASN A 266 19.39 -6.05 25.70
N LEU A 267 18.76 -5.18 24.89
CA LEU A 267 18.89 -3.73 25.05
C LEU A 267 18.29 -3.29 26.39
N ALA A 268 17.09 -3.77 26.72
CA ALA A 268 16.41 -3.45 27.98
C ALA A 268 17.26 -3.87 29.20
N LEU A 269 17.76 -5.11 29.23
CA LEU A 269 18.61 -5.61 30.32
C LEU A 269 19.93 -4.84 30.46
N TYR A 270 20.55 -4.48 29.34
CA TYR A 270 21.76 -3.64 29.35
C TYR A 270 21.46 -2.25 29.90
N ALA A 271 20.36 -1.66 29.45
CA ALA A 271 19.93 -0.33 29.85
C ALA A 271 19.59 -0.24 31.34
N GLU A 272 18.81 -1.18 31.88
CA GLU A 272 18.44 -1.24 33.31
C GLU A 272 19.65 -1.38 34.23
N LYS A 273 20.69 -2.09 33.78
CA LYS A 273 21.93 -2.24 34.54
C LYS A 273 22.78 -0.95 34.54
N THR A 274 22.65 -0.14 33.50
CA THR A 274 23.56 0.96 33.19
C THR A 274 22.99 2.31 33.62
N TYR A 275 21.69 2.52 33.41
CA TYR A 275 21.01 3.79 33.63
C TYR A 275 19.89 3.63 34.67
N GLY A 276 19.62 4.70 35.41
CA GLY A 276 18.42 4.78 36.26
C GLY A 276 17.16 5.12 35.47
N GLY A 277 16.02 5.13 36.17
CA GLY A 277 14.72 5.52 35.59
C GLY A 277 13.86 4.33 35.17
N SER A 278 12.82 4.60 34.38
CA SER A 278 11.97 3.53 33.84
C SER A 278 12.71 2.73 32.77
N PRO A 279 12.35 1.45 32.53
CA PRO A 279 13.03 0.61 31.53
C PRO A 279 13.06 1.23 30.13
N MET A 280 12.01 1.94 29.72
CA MET A 280 11.94 2.58 28.39
C MET A 280 12.82 3.82 28.30
N GLU A 281 12.88 4.64 29.36
CA GLU A 281 13.80 5.79 29.43
C GLU A 281 15.25 5.32 29.40
N ALA A 282 15.59 4.31 30.21
CA ALA A 282 16.92 3.71 30.22
C ALA A 282 17.28 3.16 28.84
N ALA A 283 16.35 2.42 28.19
CA ALA A 283 16.58 1.85 26.86
C ALA A 283 16.81 2.93 25.80
N LEU A 284 16.05 4.04 25.87
CA LEU A 284 16.23 5.17 24.98
C LEU A 284 17.61 5.83 25.16
N LYS A 285 18.04 6.08 26.40
CA LYS A 285 19.39 6.62 26.68
C LYS A 285 20.49 5.70 26.14
N ALA A 286 20.36 4.40 26.42
CA ALA A 286 21.34 3.41 25.99
C ALA A 286 21.49 3.38 24.46
N ILE A 287 20.37 3.31 23.73
CA ILE A 287 20.41 3.25 22.26
C ILE A 287 20.84 4.59 21.63
N GLU A 288 20.54 5.74 22.25
CA GLU A 288 21.04 7.05 21.81
C GLU A 288 22.56 7.13 21.89
N VAL A 289 23.16 6.72 23.01
CA VAL A 289 24.62 6.70 23.15
C VAL A 289 25.27 5.74 22.15
N ILE A 290 24.66 4.56 21.92
CA ILE A 290 25.12 3.60 20.90
C ILE A 290 25.04 4.23 19.49
N GLN A 291 23.92 4.85 19.14
CA GLN A 291 23.70 5.50 17.86
C GLN A 291 24.72 6.62 17.62
N PHE A 292 24.94 7.51 18.59
CA PHE A 292 25.93 8.59 18.46
C PHE A 292 27.35 8.06 18.21
N LYS A 293 27.76 6.99 18.92
CA LYS A 293 29.07 6.36 18.70
C LYS A 293 29.19 5.78 17.29
N LEU A 294 28.16 5.06 16.83
CA LEU A 294 28.15 4.43 15.51
C LEU A 294 28.12 5.45 14.37
N GLU A 295 27.29 6.48 14.47
CA GLU A 295 27.25 7.57 13.51
C GLU A 295 28.57 8.35 13.50
N GLY A 296 29.16 8.61 14.67
CA GLY A 296 30.46 9.24 14.75
C GLY A 296 31.56 8.46 14.02
N HIS A 297 31.58 7.13 14.14
CA HIS A 297 32.49 6.28 13.37
C HIS A 297 32.22 6.30 11.86
N VAL A 298 30.98 6.53 11.41
CA VAL A 298 30.66 6.71 9.99
C VAL A 298 31.17 8.06 9.50
N ILE A 299 30.85 9.14 10.21
CA ILE A 299 31.26 10.51 9.86
C ILE A 299 32.78 10.62 9.77
N LEU A 300 33.51 10.06 10.75
CA LEU A 300 34.98 10.08 10.75
C LEU A 300 35.60 9.29 9.60
N ARG A 301 34.94 8.24 9.11
CA ARG A 301 35.40 7.46 7.94
C ARG A 301 35.04 8.11 6.60
N HIS A 302 34.05 9.00 6.60
CA HIS A 302 33.51 9.67 5.43
C HIS A 302 33.50 11.20 5.61
N PRO A 303 34.69 11.83 5.68
CA PRO A 303 34.80 13.28 5.86
C PRO A 303 34.12 14.07 4.73
N GLU A 304 33.95 13.47 3.55
CA GLU A 304 33.21 14.04 2.40
C GLU A 304 31.73 14.33 2.67
N TYR A 305 31.15 13.80 3.76
CA TYR A 305 29.79 14.14 4.16
C TYR A 305 29.69 15.51 4.81
N GLU A 306 30.81 16.12 5.21
CA GLU A 306 30.85 17.45 5.85
C GLU A 306 30.03 17.54 7.16
N MET A 307 29.85 16.41 7.87
CA MET A 307 29.03 16.30 9.09
C MET A 307 29.83 16.35 10.40
N SER A 308 31.05 16.91 10.40
CA SER A 308 31.92 16.93 11.59
C SER A 308 31.36 17.77 12.74
N ASP A 309 30.45 18.70 12.44
CA ASP A 309 29.64 19.45 13.41
C ASP A 309 28.80 18.53 14.30
N ARG A 310 28.35 17.38 13.78
CA ARG A 310 27.50 16.39 14.48
C ARG A 310 28.26 15.49 15.47
N LEU A 311 29.58 15.52 15.48
CA LEU A 311 30.40 14.86 16.50
C LEU A 311 30.32 15.68 17.79
N LEU A 312 29.44 15.30 18.72
CA LEU A 312 29.18 16.06 19.95
C LEU A 312 29.70 15.37 21.22
N LEU A 313 29.89 14.04 21.21
CA LEU A 313 30.29 13.30 22.41
C LEU A 313 31.68 13.71 22.93
N ASP A 314 32.59 14.05 22.04
CA ASP A 314 33.94 14.55 22.34
C ASP A 314 33.95 16.03 22.78
N LYS A 315 32.83 16.74 22.63
CA LYS A 315 32.65 18.15 23.00
C LYS A 315 31.92 18.34 24.33
N ILE A 316 31.60 17.24 25.03
CA ILE A 316 30.94 17.26 26.34
C ILE A 316 31.96 17.56 27.45
N ASN A 317 31.63 18.52 28.30
CA ASN A 317 32.30 18.74 29.59
C ASN A 317 31.44 18.15 30.72
N LEU A 318 31.82 16.96 31.19
CA LEU A 318 31.08 16.23 32.22
C LEU A 318 31.10 16.92 33.59
N GLU A 319 32.19 17.58 33.96
CA GLU A 319 32.30 18.30 35.25
C GLU A 319 31.34 19.48 35.32
N LYS A 320 31.20 20.22 34.21
CA LYS A 320 30.28 21.36 34.11
C LYS A 320 28.86 20.95 33.70
N GLY A 321 28.67 19.74 33.19
CA GLY A 321 27.40 19.29 32.60
C GLY A 321 27.01 20.12 31.37
N THR A 322 27.96 20.40 30.49
CA THR A 322 27.76 21.25 29.29
C THR A 322 28.30 20.60 28.02
N VAL A 323 27.88 21.09 26.85
CA VAL A 323 28.40 20.71 25.53
C VAL A 323 28.58 21.94 24.67
N VAL A 324 29.64 21.96 23.85
CA VAL A 324 29.86 23.03 22.87
C VAL A 324 29.29 22.60 21.51
N SER A 325 28.33 23.35 20.98
CA SER A 325 27.77 23.18 19.64
C SER A 325 27.81 24.52 18.92
N ASP A 326 28.31 24.56 17.68
CA ASP A 326 28.45 25.78 16.87
C ASP A 326 29.15 26.94 17.59
N GLY A 327 30.13 26.62 18.44
CA GLY A 327 30.89 27.60 19.23
C GLY A 327 30.14 28.17 20.44
N VAL A 328 28.94 27.68 20.75
CA VAL A 328 28.13 28.08 21.91
C VAL A 328 28.09 26.95 22.94
N GLU A 329 28.30 27.28 24.22
CA GLU A 329 28.20 26.35 25.35
C GLU A 329 26.74 26.21 25.80
N TYR A 330 26.20 24.99 25.77
CA TYR A 330 24.85 24.66 26.20
C TYR A 330 24.89 23.76 27.43
N LYS A 331 23.95 23.96 28.36
CA LYS A 331 23.73 23.03 29.47
C LYS A 331 23.10 21.74 28.94
N LEU A 332 23.60 20.59 29.40
CA LEU A 332 23.01 19.30 29.06
C LEU A 332 21.64 19.13 29.72
N ASN A 333 20.71 18.51 28.99
CA ASN A 333 19.41 18.12 29.52
C ASN A 333 19.51 16.93 30.48
N ASP A 334 20.56 16.12 30.34
CA ASP A 334 20.83 14.94 31.16
C ASP A 334 22.35 14.78 31.35
N THR A 335 22.75 14.41 32.55
CA THR A 335 24.15 14.15 32.95
C THR A 335 24.38 12.71 33.41
N ASP A 336 23.36 11.85 33.30
CA ASP A 336 23.41 10.42 33.58
C ASP A 336 24.04 9.67 32.40
N PHE A 337 25.37 9.64 32.38
CA PHE A 337 26.19 8.93 31.39
C PHE A 337 26.72 7.60 31.98
N PRO A 338 26.96 6.59 31.15
CA PRO A 338 27.38 5.25 31.57
C PRO A 338 28.82 5.21 32.11
#